data_AF-A0A8S1SU93-F1
#
_entry.id   AF-A0A8S1SU93-F1
#
_cell.length_a   1.000
_cell.length_b   1.000
_cell.length_c   1.000
_cell.angle_alpha   90.00
_cell.angle_beta   90.00
_cell.angle_gamma   90.00
#
_symmetry.space_group_name_H-M   'P 1'
#
loop_
_entity.id
_entity.type
_entity.pdbx_description
1 polymer ?
#
loop_
_entity_poly.entity_id
_entity_poly.type
_entity_poly.pdbx_seq_one_letter_code
_entity_poly.pdbx_strand_id
1 'polypeptide(L)'
;MYKLCFFLILITLQQSQSCSHFNGCQRTNQIKSILRGNYKNIISYENGSLLVSRKQNSFNGSGRFIGMLFRNEIYANSADLKGTFCGISYSILIELRQNYELNNLKLWLWDAQARYYNLIVYAIFSEKETTIFDSVSAQSIIHIQFPVQIVKQFRIYNRNGNSASGTTNVVKAEAYYRI
;
A
#
# COMPACT_ATOMS: atom_id res chain seq x y z
N MET A 1 -32.79 -67.31 -54.51
CA MET A 1 -32.88 -67.25 -53.03
C MET A 1 -31.42 -67.27 -52.55
N TYR A 2 -30.79 -66.21 -52.06
CA TYR A 2 -31.19 -65.22 -51.05
C TYR A 2 -30.60 -63.83 -51.35
N LYS A 3 -31.37 -62.81 -51.00
CA LYS A 3 -30.94 -61.41 -50.78
C LYS A 3 -30.00 -61.36 -49.58
N LEU A 4 -28.98 -60.50 -49.61
CA LEU A 4 -28.53 -59.82 -48.39
C LEU A 4 -27.90 -58.47 -48.76
N CYS A 5 -28.72 -57.43 -48.60
CA CYS A 5 -28.30 -56.03 -48.56
C CYS A 5 -27.59 -55.77 -47.23
N PHE A 6 -26.40 -55.16 -47.26
CA PHE A 6 -25.82 -54.50 -46.10
C PHE A 6 -25.71 -53.00 -46.40
N PHE A 7 -26.76 -52.27 -46.03
CA PHE A 7 -26.72 -50.81 -45.92
C PHE A 7 -26.21 -50.48 -44.51
N LEU A 8 -25.00 -49.93 -44.42
CA LEU A 8 -24.50 -49.29 -43.20
C LEU A 8 -25.26 -47.98 -42.99
N ILE A 9 -26.18 -47.97 -42.03
CA ILE A 9 -26.82 -46.74 -41.54
C ILE A 9 -25.93 -46.16 -40.45
N LEU A 10 -25.19 -45.10 -40.80
CA LEU A 10 -24.43 -44.27 -39.86
C LEU A 10 -25.42 -43.33 -39.14
N ILE A 11 -25.83 -43.69 -37.93
CA ILE A 11 -26.59 -42.79 -37.04
C ILE A 11 -25.59 -41.82 -36.41
N THR A 12 -25.55 -40.58 -36.89
CA THR A 12 -24.84 -39.49 -36.22
C THR A 12 -25.74 -38.92 -35.12
N LEU A 13 -25.40 -39.23 -33.87
CA LEU A 13 -25.91 -38.53 -32.69
C LEU A 13 -25.32 -37.11 -32.66
N GLN A 14 -26.07 -36.12 -33.16
CA GLN A 14 -25.77 -34.72 -32.86
C GLN A 14 -26.02 -34.47 -31.37
N GLN A 15 -24.93 -34.38 -30.61
CA GLN A 15 -24.97 -33.77 -29.29
C GLN A 15 -25.27 -32.28 -29.47
N SER A 16 -26.46 -31.86 -29.04
CA SER A 16 -26.77 -30.46 -28.81
C SER A 16 -25.92 -29.96 -27.63
N GLN A 17 -24.71 -29.48 -27.91
CA GLN A 17 -23.97 -28.65 -26.97
C GLN A 17 -24.69 -27.31 -26.86
N SER A 18 -25.52 -27.17 -25.83
CA SER A 18 -25.95 -25.86 -25.35
C SER A 18 -24.71 -25.08 -24.93
N CYS A 19 -24.30 -24.11 -25.74
CA CYS A 19 -23.35 -23.07 -25.34
C CYS A 19 -23.95 -22.30 -24.16
N SER A 20 -23.53 -22.65 -22.95
CA SER A 20 -23.65 -21.74 -21.81
C SER A 20 -22.69 -20.58 -22.09
N HIS A 21 -23.24 -19.42 -22.44
CA HIS A 21 -22.53 -18.16 -22.44
C HIS A 21 -21.95 -17.92 -21.04
N PHE A 22 -20.66 -18.20 -20.88
CA PHE A 22 -19.92 -17.82 -19.69
C PHE A 22 -19.75 -16.30 -19.76
N ASN A 23 -20.47 -15.57 -18.90
CA ASN A 23 -20.29 -14.14 -18.67
C ASN A 23 -18.89 -13.87 -18.09
N GLY A 24 -17.87 -13.90 -18.95
CA GLY A 24 -16.49 -13.58 -18.61
C GLY A 24 -16.24 -12.08 -18.74
N CYS A 25 -16.69 -11.26 -17.79
CA CYS A 25 -16.31 -9.83 -17.77
C CYS A 25 -16.26 -9.13 -16.39
N GLN A 26 -16.20 -9.87 -15.27
CA GLN A 26 -16.12 -9.21 -13.94
C GLN A 26 -14.87 -9.51 -13.12
N ARG A 27 -14.21 -10.67 -13.32
CA ARG A 27 -13.09 -11.08 -12.46
C ARG A 27 -11.80 -10.28 -12.68
N THR A 28 -11.48 -9.90 -13.92
CA THR A 28 -10.25 -9.16 -14.24
C THR A 28 -10.26 -7.72 -13.71
N ASN A 29 -11.41 -7.05 -13.75
CA ASN A 29 -11.56 -5.70 -13.21
C ASN A 29 -11.52 -5.66 -11.68
N GLN A 30 -12.10 -6.66 -11.01
CA GLN A 30 -12.02 -6.77 -9.55
C GLN A 30 -10.57 -6.96 -9.07
N ILE A 31 -9.81 -7.88 -9.69
CA ILE A 31 -8.39 -8.10 -9.32
C ILE A 31 -7.57 -6.83 -9.52
N LYS A 32 -7.77 -6.11 -10.65
CA LYS A 32 -7.13 -4.81 -10.88
C LYS A 32 -7.53 -3.74 -9.84
N SER A 33 -8.80 -3.68 -9.45
CA SER A 33 -9.25 -2.71 -8.42
C SER A 33 -8.68 -3.00 -7.03
N ILE A 34 -8.50 -4.28 -6.68
CA ILE A 34 -7.90 -4.73 -5.42
C ILE A 34 -6.41 -4.38 -5.38
N LEU A 35 -5.72 -4.50 -6.52
CA LEU A 35 -4.30 -4.14 -6.65
C LEU A 35 -4.10 -2.61 -6.67
N ARG A 36 -4.98 -1.85 -7.31
CA ARG A 36 -4.87 -0.38 -7.37
C ARG A 36 -5.32 0.31 -6.08
N GLY A 37 -6.17 -0.33 -5.29
CA GLY A 37 -6.75 0.31 -4.12
C GLY A 37 -7.57 1.56 -4.45
N ASN A 38 -8.20 1.62 -5.63
CA ASN A 38 -9.12 2.67 -6.15
C ASN A 38 -9.44 3.83 -5.16
N TYR A 39 -8.59 4.86 -5.10
CA TYR A 39 -8.78 6.04 -4.24
C TYR A 39 -8.92 5.79 -2.72
N LYS A 40 -8.73 4.55 -2.28
CA LYS A 40 -8.81 4.13 -0.89
C LYS A 40 -7.42 4.12 -0.30
N ASN A 41 -7.24 4.77 0.84
CA ASN A 41 -6.03 4.64 1.62
C ASN A 41 -5.79 3.17 2.00
N ILE A 42 -4.72 2.56 1.49
CA ILE A 42 -4.33 1.17 1.79
C ILE A 42 -3.55 1.03 3.10
N ILE A 43 -3.05 2.15 3.65
CA ILE A 43 -2.29 2.23 4.90
C ILE A 43 -3.30 2.51 6.04
N SER A 44 -4.09 1.50 6.41
CA SER A 44 -5.12 1.61 7.45
C SER A 44 -5.35 0.30 8.21
N TYR A 45 -5.93 0.39 9.41
CA TYR A 45 -6.32 -0.78 10.21
C TYR A 45 -7.29 -1.69 9.45
N GLU A 46 -8.28 -1.12 8.77
CA GLU A 46 -9.29 -1.86 8.02
C GLU A 46 -8.69 -2.68 6.86
N ASN A 47 -7.60 -2.19 6.27
CA ASN A 47 -6.90 -2.88 5.18
C ASN A 47 -5.80 -3.82 5.70
N GLY A 48 -5.60 -3.90 7.02
CA GLY A 48 -4.70 -4.85 7.66
C GLY A 48 -3.22 -4.58 7.36
N SER A 49 -2.79 -3.32 7.30
CA SER A 49 -1.35 -2.97 7.24
C SER A 49 -0.67 -3.36 8.56
N LEU A 50 -0.29 -4.63 8.69
CA LEU A 50 0.05 -5.23 9.97
C LEU A 50 1.54 -5.49 10.20
N LEU A 51 2.42 -4.99 9.32
CA LEU A 51 3.86 -5.18 9.50
C LEU A 51 4.59 -3.83 9.50
N VAL A 52 4.25 -3.00 10.49
CA VAL A 52 5.31 -2.24 11.13
C VAL A 52 5.95 -3.18 12.15
N SER A 53 7.10 -3.74 11.81
CA SER A 53 7.88 -4.47 12.80
C SER A 53 8.26 -3.52 13.94
N ARG A 54 7.80 -3.81 15.16
CA ARG A 54 8.30 -3.16 16.39
C ARG A 54 9.83 -3.26 16.52
N LYS A 55 10.48 -4.20 15.82
CA LYS A 55 11.95 -4.31 15.80
C LYS A 55 12.61 -3.12 15.10
N GLN A 56 11.90 -2.44 14.20
CA GLN A 56 12.46 -1.39 13.36
C GLN A 56 11.87 -0.01 13.64
N ASN A 57 10.61 0.05 14.10
CA ASN A 57 9.93 1.31 14.34
C ASN A 57 9.68 1.51 15.84
N SER A 58 9.94 2.73 16.32
CA SER A 58 9.58 3.17 17.66
C SER A 58 8.26 3.94 17.63
N PHE A 59 7.55 3.96 18.76
CA PHE A 59 6.22 4.57 18.86
C PHE A 59 6.15 5.48 20.09
N ASN A 60 5.59 6.67 19.92
CA ASN A 60 5.30 7.60 21.00
C ASN A 60 3.80 7.57 21.35
N GLY A 61 3.48 7.45 22.64
CA GLY A 61 2.13 7.44 23.17
C GLY A 61 1.81 6.21 24.04
N SER A 62 0.81 6.34 24.92
CA SER A 62 0.28 5.26 25.74
C SER A 62 -1.12 4.87 25.24
N GLY A 63 -1.41 3.57 25.12
CA GLY A 63 -2.72 3.05 24.67
C GLY A 63 -2.67 2.19 23.40
N ARG A 64 -3.80 1.56 23.04
CA ARG A 64 -3.85 0.53 21.97
C ARG A 64 -3.69 1.07 20.54
N PHE A 65 -3.92 2.36 20.31
CA PHE A 65 -3.92 2.97 18.97
C PHE A 65 -3.10 4.26 18.87
N ILE A 66 -2.49 4.68 19.98
CA ILE A 66 -1.79 5.97 20.09
C ILE A 66 -0.33 5.75 19.64
N GLY A 67 0.10 6.54 18.66
CA GLY A 67 1.46 6.48 18.11
C GLY A 67 1.61 5.68 16.80
N MET A 68 0.59 4.95 16.36
CA MET A 68 0.65 4.22 15.08
C MET A 68 0.28 5.11 13.90
N LEU A 69 1.03 4.98 12.80
CA LEU A 69 0.85 5.78 11.58
C LEU A 69 -0.36 5.36 10.71
N PHE A 70 -1.12 4.34 11.12
CA PHE A 70 -2.24 3.72 10.38
C PHE A 70 -3.63 4.14 10.87
N ARG A 71 -3.69 5.14 11.75
CA ARG A 71 -4.93 5.59 12.37
C ARG A 71 -5.80 6.39 11.41
N ASN A 72 -7.11 6.20 11.51
CA ASN A 72 -8.07 7.00 10.74
C ASN A 72 -8.16 8.43 11.30
N GLU A 73 -8.09 8.56 12.63
CA GLU A 73 -8.20 9.83 13.35
C GLU A 73 -6.85 10.55 13.48
N ILE A 74 -6.78 11.80 13.01
CA ILE A 74 -5.55 12.60 13.06
C ILE A 74 -5.48 13.39 14.38
N TYR A 75 -6.63 13.84 14.89
CA TYR A 75 -6.78 14.74 16.03
C TYR A 75 -7.13 13.97 17.30
N ALA A 76 -6.14 13.40 17.96
CA ALA A 76 -6.24 13.17 19.39
C ALA A 76 -5.39 14.25 20.08
N ASN A 77 -6.01 15.02 20.97
CA ASN A 77 -5.41 16.18 21.64
C ASN A 77 -4.42 15.72 22.73
N SER A 78 -3.28 15.17 22.33
CA SER A 78 -2.19 14.88 23.26
C SER A 78 -0.84 15.22 22.65
N ALA A 79 -0.02 15.94 23.42
CA ALA A 79 1.38 16.20 23.10
C ALA A 79 2.22 14.90 23.00
N ASP A 80 1.68 13.77 23.45
CA ASP A 80 2.30 12.45 23.36
C ASP A 80 2.11 11.79 21.98
N LEU A 81 1.28 12.34 21.10
CA LEU A 81 0.99 11.81 19.76
C LEU A 81 2.03 12.21 18.70
N LYS A 82 3.32 12.05 19.03
CA LYS A 82 4.41 12.23 18.06
C LYS A 82 4.43 11.13 16.98
N GLY A 83 3.57 10.12 17.10
CA GLY A 83 3.40 9.08 16.08
C GLY A 83 4.50 8.03 16.12
N THR A 84 4.77 7.46 14.95
CA THR A 84 5.84 6.48 14.75
C THR A 84 7.12 7.24 14.45
N PHE A 85 8.24 6.82 15.05
CA PHE A 85 9.51 7.52 14.90
C PHE A 85 10.70 6.59 14.74
N CYS A 86 11.80 7.16 14.22
CA CYS A 86 13.12 6.53 14.18
C CYS A 86 14.23 7.56 14.43
N GLY A 87 15.39 7.11 14.90
CA GLY A 87 16.61 7.92 15.05
C GLY A 87 17.37 8.14 13.74
N ILE A 88 18.41 8.98 13.76
CA ILE A 88 19.29 9.24 12.60
C ILE A 88 19.85 7.92 12.08
N SER A 89 19.94 7.79 10.76
CA SER A 89 20.41 6.58 10.06
C SER A 89 19.52 5.34 10.19
N TYR A 90 18.40 5.43 10.91
CA TYR A 90 17.37 4.40 10.94
C TYR A 90 16.20 4.75 10.00
N SER A 91 15.31 3.79 9.78
CA SER A 91 14.14 3.97 8.92
C SER A 91 12.85 3.58 9.61
N ILE A 92 11.76 4.27 9.28
CA ILE A 92 10.40 3.79 9.51
C ILE A 92 10.05 2.90 8.31
N LEU A 93 9.73 1.64 8.57
CA LEU A 93 9.31 0.69 7.54
C LEU A 93 7.80 0.46 7.62
N ILE A 94 7.15 0.53 6.46
CA ILE A 94 5.71 0.29 6.30
C ILE A 94 5.55 -0.83 5.29
N GLU A 95 5.30 -2.05 5.77
CA GLU A 95 5.00 -3.18 4.90
C GLU A 95 3.50 -3.32 4.65
N LEU A 96 3.15 -3.46 3.38
CA LEU A 96 1.77 -3.61 2.91
C LEU A 96 1.36 -5.08 2.97
N ARG A 97 0.07 -5.35 3.22
CA ARG A 97 -0.45 -6.72 3.32
C ARG A 97 -0.22 -7.55 2.04
N GLN A 98 -0.29 -6.89 0.90
CA GLN A 98 -0.08 -7.46 -0.43
C GLN A 98 0.63 -6.42 -1.30
N ASN A 99 0.91 -6.79 -2.54
CA ASN A 99 1.42 -5.86 -3.53
C ASN A 99 0.30 -4.94 -4.03
N TYR A 100 0.57 -3.64 -4.11
CA TYR A 100 -0.37 -2.64 -4.63
C TYR A 100 0.25 -1.84 -5.76
N GLU A 101 -0.52 -1.53 -6.80
CA GLU A 101 -0.18 -0.55 -7.83
C GLU A 101 -0.51 0.84 -7.28
N LEU A 102 0.51 1.65 -6.99
CA LEU A 102 0.37 2.94 -6.31
C LEU A 102 1.12 4.05 -7.06
N ASN A 103 0.72 5.28 -6.83
CA ASN A 103 1.40 6.47 -7.36
C ASN A 103 1.31 7.71 -6.45
N ASN A 104 0.65 7.59 -5.30
CA ASN A 104 0.53 8.64 -4.30
C ASN A 104 0.88 8.08 -2.92
N LEU A 105 1.67 8.84 -2.17
CA LEU A 105 1.94 8.66 -0.75
C LEU A 105 1.80 10.02 -0.06
N LYS A 106 1.07 10.05 1.04
CA LYS A 106 0.90 11.24 1.87
C LYS A 106 1.41 10.95 3.26
N LEU A 107 2.31 11.78 3.78
CA LEU A 107 2.84 11.66 5.14
C LEU A 107 2.50 12.91 5.94
N TRP A 108 2.06 12.71 7.17
CA TRP A 108 1.91 13.76 8.17
C TRP A 108 3.10 13.66 9.11
N LEU A 109 4.00 14.61 9.00
CA LEU A 109 5.12 14.79 9.91
C LEU A 109 4.65 15.54 11.15
N TRP A 110 5.25 15.24 12.30
CA TRP A 110 4.97 15.97 13.52
C TRP A 110 5.51 17.40 13.40
N ASP A 111 4.64 18.40 13.43
CA ASP A 111 4.98 19.77 13.08
C ASP A 111 4.85 20.77 14.23
N ALA A 112 4.73 20.29 15.47
CA ALA A 112 4.78 21.17 16.62
C ALA A 112 6.07 22.00 16.60
N GLN A 113 5.93 23.33 16.66
CA GLN A 113 7.03 24.30 16.64
C GLN A 113 7.77 24.41 15.29
N ALA A 114 7.08 24.23 14.16
CA ALA A 114 7.64 24.45 12.81
C ALA A 114 8.94 23.66 12.57
N ARG A 115 8.80 22.33 12.48
CA ARG A 115 9.93 21.40 12.29
C ARG A 115 10.18 21.12 10.82
N TYR A 116 11.46 21.13 10.44
CA TYR A 116 11.92 20.70 9.12
C TYR A 116 12.65 19.38 9.25
N TYR A 117 12.32 18.42 8.39
CA TYR A 117 12.85 17.06 8.40
C TYR A 117 13.78 16.83 7.22
N ASN A 118 14.91 16.16 7.49
CA ASN A 118 15.81 15.65 6.48
C ASN A 118 15.61 14.14 6.31
N LEU A 119 14.87 13.76 5.26
CA LEU A 119 14.43 12.39 5.04
C LEU A 119 14.43 12.02 3.56
N ILE A 120 14.54 10.71 3.31
CA ILE A 120 14.36 10.11 1.99
C ILE A 120 13.24 9.08 2.10
N VAL A 121 12.33 9.06 1.14
CA VAL A 121 11.28 8.04 1.06
C VAL A 121 11.49 7.17 -0.15
N TYR A 122 11.41 5.87 0.08
CA TYR A 122 11.54 4.84 -0.93
C TYR A 122 10.28 4.00 -1.04
N ALA A 123 9.95 3.61 -2.28
CA ALA A 123 9.01 2.54 -2.57
C ALA A 123 9.80 1.28 -2.95
N ILE A 124 9.42 0.14 -2.38
CA ILE A 124 10.13 -1.13 -2.52
C ILE A 124 9.19 -2.19 -3.10
N PHE A 125 9.66 -2.88 -4.13
CA PHE A 125 9.02 -4.07 -4.69
C PHE A 125 10.06 -5.07 -5.18
N SER A 126 9.88 -6.35 -4.82
CA SER A 126 10.80 -7.43 -5.20
C SER A 126 12.28 -7.10 -4.92
N GLU A 127 12.56 -6.58 -3.72
CA GLU A 127 13.89 -6.14 -3.25
C GLU A 127 14.49 -4.93 -3.97
N LYS A 128 13.86 -4.46 -5.05
CA LYS A 128 14.24 -3.21 -5.72
C LYS A 128 13.69 -2.03 -4.94
N GLU A 129 14.59 -1.12 -4.56
CA GLU A 129 14.26 0.13 -3.90
C GLU A 129 14.31 1.31 -4.88
N THR A 130 13.26 2.12 -4.90
CA THR A 130 13.14 3.30 -5.76
C THR A 130 12.90 4.53 -4.89
N THR A 131 13.78 5.53 -5.00
CA THR A 131 13.58 6.83 -4.34
C THR A 131 12.36 7.52 -4.94
N ILE A 132 11.36 7.81 -4.11
CA ILE A 132 10.14 8.52 -4.52
C ILE A 132 10.08 9.94 -3.94
N PHE A 133 10.89 10.24 -2.93
CA PHE A 133 11.00 11.56 -2.34
C PHE A 133 12.35 11.73 -1.66
N ASP A 134 12.97 12.89 -1.82
CA ASP A 134 14.22 13.26 -1.15
C ASP A 134 14.13 14.73 -0.77
N SER A 135 14.21 15.03 0.53
CA SER A 135 14.14 16.41 1.01
C SER A 135 15.00 16.62 2.24
N VAL A 136 15.62 17.80 2.30
CA VAL A 136 16.34 18.30 3.47
C VAL A 136 15.50 19.24 4.33
N SER A 137 14.26 19.55 3.91
CA SER A 137 13.40 20.57 4.51
C SER A 137 11.91 20.20 4.47
N ALA A 138 11.57 18.90 4.55
CA ALA A 138 10.18 18.45 4.57
C ALA A 138 9.46 18.89 5.86
N GLN A 139 8.21 19.35 5.76
CA GLN A 139 7.46 19.89 6.90
C GLN A 139 5.98 19.50 6.83
N SER A 140 5.34 19.38 8.00
CA SER A 140 3.89 19.19 8.15
C SER A 140 3.35 18.07 7.27
N ILE A 141 2.58 18.37 6.24
CA ILE A 141 1.94 17.38 5.38
C ILE A 141 2.64 17.36 4.03
N ILE A 142 3.25 16.23 3.69
CA ILE A 142 3.90 16.04 2.41
C ILE A 142 3.07 15.13 1.51
N HIS A 143 2.82 15.61 0.30
CA HIS A 143 2.16 14.89 -0.77
C HIS A 143 3.20 14.47 -1.79
N ILE A 144 3.46 13.16 -1.89
CA ILE A 144 4.45 12.58 -2.76
C ILE A 144 3.71 11.89 -3.91
N GLN A 145 3.82 12.47 -5.10
CA GLN A 145 3.39 11.83 -6.34
C GLN A 145 4.60 11.19 -7.02
N PHE A 146 4.47 9.93 -7.43
CA PHE A 146 5.53 9.17 -8.07
C PHE A 146 4.99 8.37 -9.26
N PRO A 147 5.83 7.92 -10.21
CA PRO A 147 5.37 7.10 -11.33
C PRO A 147 4.62 5.86 -10.85
N VAL A 148 3.59 5.44 -11.60
CA VAL A 148 2.81 4.24 -11.26
C VAL A 148 3.74 3.04 -11.19
N GLN A 149 3.76 2.37 -10.04
CA GLN A 149 4.57 1.17 -9.82
C GLN A 149 3.91 0.25 -8.81
N ILE A 150 4.32 -1.03 -8.85
CA ILE A 150 3.95 -1.98 -7.81
C ILE A 150 4.79 -1.70 -6.57
N VAL A 151 4.17 -1.70 -5.40
CA VAL A 151 4.79 -1.43 -4.10
C VAL A 151 4.35 -2.52 -3.12
N LYS A 152 5.32 -3.06 -2.37
CA LYS A 152 5.11 -3.96 -1.23
C LYS A 152 5.49 -3.30 0.09
N GLN A 153 6.43 -2.37 0.07
CA GLN A 153 6.91 -1.69 1.26
C GLN A 153 7.28 -0.23 0.96
N PHE A 154 7.06 0.65 1.93
CA PHE A 154 7.68 1.98 1.97
C PHE A 154 8.74 2.04 3.04
N ARG A 155 9.85 2.73 2.74
CA ARG A 155 10.92 3.01 3.69
C ARG A 155 11.11 4.52 3.81
N ILE A 156 10.94 5.05 5.01
CA ILE A 156 11.17 6.46 5.32
C ILE A 156 12.48 6.53 6.11
N TYR A 157 13.55 6.89 5.41
CA TYR A 157 14.90 6.98 5.95
C TYR A 157 15.13 8.33 6.61
N ASN A 158 15.57 8.30 7.86
CA ASN A 158 15.96 9.49 8.59
C ASN A 158 17.41 9.83 8.27
N ARG A 159 17.63 10.75 7.32
CA ARG A 159 18.98 11.14 6.90
C ARG A 159 19.71 11.92 7.99
N ASN A 160 19.04 12.91 8.61
CA ASN A 160 19.71 13.77 9.61
C ASN A 160 18.78 14.41 10.66
N GLY A 161 17.67 13.74 10.98
CA GLY A 161 16.71 14.19 11.98
C GLY A 161 15.81 15.32 11.49
N ASN A 162 15.40 16.15 12.44
CA ASN A 162 14.67 17.38 12.21
C ASN A 162 15.33 18.57 12.92
N SER A 163 14.86 19.78 12.63
CA SER A 163 15.41 21.03 13.20
C SER A 163 15.40 21.15 14.73
N ALA A 164 14.67 20.28 15.45
CA ALA A 164 14.59 20.25 16.91
C ALA A 164 15.18 18.98 17.56
N SER A 165 15.36 17.88 16.82
CA SER A 165 15.86 16.61 17.37
C SER A 165 16.38 15.64 16.31
N GLY A 166 17.17 14.64 16.72
CA GLY A 166 17.68 13.57 15.84
C GLY A 166 16.63 12.54 15.39
N THR A 167 15.36 12.88 15.28
CA THR A 167 14.29 11.91 15.00
C THR A 167 13.43 12.31 13.81
N THR A 168 13.03 11.33 13.01
CA THR A 168 11.93 11.48 12.04
C THR A 168 10.66 10.97 12.71
N ASN A 169 9.60 11.77 12.72
CA ASN A 169 8.35 11.48 13.43
C ASN A 169 7.20 11.58 12.42
N VAL A 170 6.52 10.47 12.20
CA VAL A 170 5.41 10.32 11.25
C VAL A 170 4.14 10.03 12.05
N VAL A 171 3.23 10.99 12.00
CA VAL A 171 1.95 10.97 12.70
C VAL A 171 0.95 10.06 12.00
N LYS A 172 0.92 10.12 10.66
CA LYS A 172 0.03 9.34 9.79
C LYS A 172 0.67 9.15 8.42
N ALA A 173 0.35 8.05 7.77
CA ALA A 173 0.62 7.87 6.34
C ALA A 173 -0.63 7.38 5.62
N GLU A 174 -0.77 7.80 4.36
CA GLU A 174 -1.78 7.28 3.45
C GLU A 174 -1.14 6.97 2.11
N ALA A 175 -1.50 5.85 1.49
CA ALA A 175 -1.08 5.56 0.12
C ALA A 175 -2.28 5.08 -0.70
N TYR A 176 -2.31 5.47 -1.96
CA TYR A 176 -3.41 5.16 -2.86
C TYR A 176 -2.98 5.32 -4.31
N TYR A 177 -3.78 4.73 -5.21
CA TYR A 177 -3.73 5.02 -6.64
C TYR A 177 -4.74 6.12 -6.99
N ARG A 178 -4.31 7.10 -7.78
CA ARG A 178 -5.17 8.17 -8.32
C ARG A 178 -4.67 8.61 -9.71
N ILE A 179 -5.60 8.73 -10.66
CA ILE A 179 -5.34 9.26 -12.02
C ILE A 179 -5.34 10.78 -11.98
#